data_AF-A0A843HIG9-F1
#
_entry.id   AF-A0A843HIG9-F1
#
_cell.length_a   1.000
_cell.length_b   1.000
_cell.length_c   1.000
_cell.angle_alpha   90.00
_cell.angle_beta   90.00
_cell.angle_gamma   90.00
#
_symmetry.space_group_name_H-M   'P 1'
#
loop_
_entity.id
_entity.type
_entity.pdbx_description
1 polymer ?
#
loop_
_entity_poly.entity_id
_entity_poly.type
_entity_poly.pdbx_seq_one_letter_code
_entity_poly.pdbx_strand_id
1 'polypeptide(L)' 'MTEEKARYIRDILDAYLSGKKIQIKIAHSDEWTDLKKDDDIVFNSDMWTYRVKPCKEK' A
#
# COMPACT_ATOMS: atom_id res chain seq x y z
N MET A 1 10.65 0.43 -14.29
CA MET A 1 9.51 -0.18 -13.55
C MET A 1 9.21 -1.53 -14.16
N THR A 2 9.07 -2.58 -13.35
CA THR A 2 8.64 -3.91 -13.81
C THR A 2 7.12 -3.95 -13.90
N GLU A 3 6.57 -4.79 -14.77
CA GLU A 3 5.11 -4.97 -14.93
C GLU A 3 4.43 -5.38 -13.62
N GLU A 4 5.14 -6.15 -12.78
CA GLU A 4 4.68 -6.57 -11.46
C GLU A 4 4.51 -5.38 -10.51
N LYS A 5 5.47 -4.44 -10.48
CA LYS A 5 5.37 -3.22 -9.66
C LYS A 5 4.22 -2.33 -10.14
N ALA A 6 4.00 -2.23 -11.45
CA ALA A 6 2.88 -1.47 -12.00
C ALA A 6 1.51 -2.08 -11.64
N ARG A 7 1.38 -3.42 -11.70
CA ARG A 7 0.16 -4.12 -11.26
C ARG A 7 -0.09 -3.91 -9.78
N TYR A 8 0.94 -4.08 -8.97
CA TYR A 8 0.87 -3.85 -7.53
C TYR A 8 0.38 -2.43 -7.19
N ILE A 9 0.98 -1.39 -7.80
CA ILE A 9 0.56 0.01 -7.59
C ILE A 9 -0.91 0.20 -7.97
N ARG A 10 -1.35 -0.39 -9.09
CA ARG A 10 -2.74 -0.31 -9.54
C ARG A 10 -3.72 -0.94 -8.54
N ASP A 11 -3.41 -2.12 -8.01
CA ASP A 11 -4.24 -2.79 -6.99
C ASP A 11 -4.39 -1.94 -5.73
N ILE A 12 -3.31 -1.31 -5.25
CA ILE A 12 -3.36 -0.41 -4.09
C ILE A 12 -4.19 0.83 -4.39
N LEU A 13 -4.01 1.46 -5.55
CA LEU A 13 -4.79 2.63 -5.95
C LEU A 13 -6.28 2.31 -6.13
N ASP A 14 -6.62 1.19 -6.76
CA ASP A 14 -8.01 0.74 -6.91
C ASP A 14 -8.67 0.52 -5.55
N ALA A 15 -7.95 -0.11 -4.62
CA ALA A 15 -8.43 -0.30 -3.26
C ALA A 15 -8.63 1.03 -2.52
N TYR A 16 -7.72 1.98 -2.69
CA TYR A 16 -7.80 3.31 -2.08
C TYR A 16 -9.03 4.07 -2.59
N LEU A 17 -9.20 4.12 -3.91
CA LEU A 17 -10.34 4.78 -4.57
C LEU A 17 -11.67 4.10 -4.24
N SER A 18 -11.67 2.78 -4.06
CA SER A 18 -12.84 2.01 -3.62
C SER A 18 -13.18 2.19 -2.13
N GLY A 19 -12.39 2.97 -1.38
CA GLY A 19 -12.59 3.18 0.06
C GLY A 19 -12.24 1.97 0.93
N LYS A 20 -11.47 1.01 0.40
CA LYS A 20 -10.94 -0.11 1.20
C LYS A 20 -9.87 0.38 2.16
N LYS A 21 -9.71 -0.32 3.28
CA LYS A 21 -8.65 -0.01 4.25
C LYS A 21 -7.30 -0.46 3.70
N ILE A 22 -6.35 0.47 3.64
CA ILE A 22 -4.96 0.20 3.24
C ILE A 22 -4.08 0.31 4.47
N GLN A 23 -3.05 -0.52 4.51
CA GLN A 23 -1.97 -0.40 5.47
C GLN A 23 -0.66 -0.11 4.77
N ILE A 24 0.21 0.62 5.47
CA ILE A 24 1.52 1.03 5.03
C ILE A 24 2.57 0.58 6.05
N LYS A 25 3.70 0.11 5.55
CA LYS A 25 4.89 -0.29 6.31
C LYS A 25 6.09 0.44 5.72
N ILE A 26 6.83 1.12 6.57
CA ILE A 26 8.07 1.79 6.19
C ILE A 26 9.20 0.75 6.25
N ALA A 27 10.13 0.72 5.30
CA ALA A 27 11.14 -0.34 5.16
C ALA A 27 12.03 -0.56 6.41
N HIS A 28 12.18 0.46 7.25
CA HIS A 28 12.92 0.39 8.52
C HIS A 28 12.04 0.16 9.76
N SER A 29 10.73 0.03 9.58
CA SER A 29 9.77 -0.29 10.63
C SER A 29 9.21 -1.67 10.39
N ASP A 30 9.02 -2.47 11.44
CA ASP A 30 8.30 -3.74 11.35
C ASP A 30 6.79 -3.61 11.48
N GLU A 31 6.30 -2.41 11.77
CA GLU A 31 4.90 -2.14 12.04
C GLU A 31 4.12 -1.74 10.79
N TRP A 32 2.88 -2.25 10.72
CA TRP A 32 1.90 -1.85 9.71
C TRP A 32 0.93 -0.84 10.29
N THR A 33 0.86 0.34 9.70
CA THR A 33 -0.07 1.41 10.10
C THR A 33 -1.21 1.50 9.11
N ASP A 34 -2.44 1.78 9.56
CA ASP A 34 -3.55 2.07 8.65
C ASP A 34 -3.33 3.43 7.97
N LEU A 35 -3.37 3.46 6.64
CA LEU A 35 -3.30 4.67 5.84
C LEU A 35 -4.60 5.46 6.00
N LYS A 36 -4.52 6.74 6.38
CA LYS A 36 -5.72 7.58 6.48
C LYS A 36 -6.15 8.03 5.09
N LYS A 37 -7.43 8.41 4.96
CA LYS A 37 -8.00 8.85 3.69
C LYS A 37 -7.31 10.09 3.13
N ASP A 38 -6.68 10.91 3.97
CA ASP A 38 -6.00 12.14 3.57
C ASP A 38 -4.47 11.99 3.51
N ASP A 39 -3.93 10.79 3.72
CA ASP A 39 -2.48 10.55 3.58
C ASP A 39 -2.09 10.46 2.09
N ASP A 40 -1.01 11.15 1.72
CA ASP A 40 -0.41 11.04 0.40
C ASP A 40 0.20 9.66 0.17
N ILE A 41 -0.17 9.02 -0.95
CA ILE A 41 0.41 7.74 -1.36
C ILE A 41 1.61 8.00 -2.27
N VAL A 42 2.80 7.63 -1.79
CA VAL A 42 4.06 7.78 -2.52
C VAL A 42 4.59 6.41 -2.93
N PHE A 43 4.57 6.11 -4.24
CA PHE A 43 5.14 4.87 -4.81
C PHE A 43 6.56 5.03 -5.35
N ASN A 44 7.13 6.24 -5.23
CA ASN A 44 8.42 6.58 -5.83
C ASN A 44 9.63 6.13 -5.00
N SER A 45 9.41 5.35 -3.94
CA SER A 45 10.47 4.90 -3.06
C SER A 45 10.22 3.47 -2.58
N ASP A 46 11.23 2.62 -2.67
CA ASP A 46 11.22 1.26 -2.11
C ASP A 46 11.22 1.27 -0.57
N MET A 47 11.18 2.46 0.05
CA MET A 47 11.01 2.64 1.49
C MET A 47 9.58 2.39 1.98
N TRP A 48 8.59 2.25 1.10
CA TRP A 48 7.18 2.14 1.50
C TRP A 48 6.53 0.91 0.88
N THR A 49 6.01 0.03 1.74
CA THR A 49 5.24 -1.14 1.33
C THR A 49 3.79 -0.96 1.75
N TYR A 50 2.87 -1.16 0.83
CA TYR A 50 1.43 -1.04 1.01
C TYR A 50 0.72 -2.41 0.92
N ARG A 51 -0.42 -2.55 1.59
CA ARG A 51 -1.30 -3.73 1.47
C ARG A 51 -2.76 -3.37 1.72
N VAL A 52 -3.69 -4.16 1.19
CA VAL A 52 -5.15 -3.96 1.32
C VAL A 52 -5.74 -4.92 2.36
N LYS A 53 -6.59 -4.44 3.28
CA LYS A 53 -7.34 -5.27 4.23
C LYS A 53 -8.63 -5.85 3.59
N PRO A 54 -9.09 -7.06 3.97
CA PRO A 54 -8.42 -8.01 4.85
C PRO A 54 -7.20 -8.63 4.17
N CYS A 55 -6.04 -8.48 4.79
CA CYS A 55 -4.85 -9.16 4.33
C CYS A 55 -5.05 -10.62 4.72
N LYS A 56 -5.10 -11.53 3.75
CA LYS A 56 -4.97 -12.96 4.06
C LYS A 56 -3.62 -13.09 4.76
N GLU A 57 -3.65 -13.35 6.07
CA GLU A 57 -2.47 -13.83 6.79
C GLU A 57 -1.97 -15.03 5.99
N LYS A 58 -0.73 -14.93 5.51
CA LYS A 58 -0.10 -15.93 4.67
C LYS A 58 0.97 -16.63 5.50
#